data_AF-A0A084G484-F1
#
_entry.id   AF-A0A084G484-F1
#
_cell.length_a   1.000
_cell.length_b   1.000
_cell.length_c   1.000
_cell.angle_alpha   90.00
_cell.angle_beta   90.00
_cell.angle_gamma   90.00
#
_symmetry.space_group_name_H-M   'P 1'
#
loop_
_entity.id
_entity.type
_entity.pdbx_description
1 polymer ?
#
loop_
_entity_poly.entity_id
_entity_poly.type
_entity_poly.pdbx_seq_one_letter_code
_entity_poly.pdbx_strand_id
1 'polypeptide(L)'
;MCELRPELNGKMHWLQGRAGTPARDSVDVFYCGRDCQAGHWPRHKAHCQNMRKRRKLLRAANLLKLALLTYREVAFDVDLNKIEFQDGLLRLHQNQTARPKRRLFPSRITTSTEHKEAALANNQCTTAMALLGRLTRKLLAVGTASVIEFMDLHIGKPIFRTQLTPGLDTSHCPHTVLRVRQLFTGENWIIDTTGCQYGFRDVLIPYEKYLEEKACRIIAEPATYDAVETKDLDYFSTLEFMNKTQAQKKAREVERRARLHFAAFVDTRVNNTILDGSAGHFRDTADRHEAISGRITVTEERISWKSRMSTLASIIGEP
;
A
#
# COMPACT_ATOMS: atom_id res chain seq x y z
N MET A 1 42.65 -14.32 -19.95
CA MET A 1 42.11 -13.71 -18.72
C MET A 1 41.21 -12.56 -19.14
N CYS A 2 39.89 -12.67 -18.98
CA CYS A 2 38.99 -11.53 -19.20
C CYS A 2 38.98 -10.69 -17.93
N GLU A 3 39.63 -9.53 -17.96
CA GLU A 3 39.63 -8.59 -16.85
C GLU A 3 38.23 -8.00 -16.66
N LEU A 4 37.68 -8.21 -15.46
CA LEU A 4 36.59 -7.39 -14.93
C LEU A 4 37.21 -6.02 -14.64
N ARG A 5 36.83 -4.98 -15.40
CA ARG A 5 37.19 -3.60 -15.03
C ARG A 5 36.43 -3.24 -13.76
N PRO A 6 37.12 -2.96 -12.63
CA PRO A 6 36.47 -2.40 -11.46
C PRO A 6 36.42 -0.89 -11.64
N GLU A 7 35.25 -0.31 -11.84
CA GLU A 7 35.09 1.11 -11.51
C GLU A 7 35.09 1.25 -9.99
N LEU A 8 36.25 1.67 -9.48
CA LEU A 8 36.47 2.16 -8.13
C LEU A 8 35.64 3.43 -7.93
N ASN A 9 34.63 3.36 -7.06
CA ASN A 9 34.48 4.31 -5.96
C ASN A 9 33.38 3.88 -5.01
N GLY A 10 33.77 3.57 -3.78
CA GLY A 10 32.88 3.36 -2.66
C GLY A 10 32.18 4.66 -2.27
N LYS A 11 30.94 4.81 -2.72
CA LYS A 11 29.88 5.51 -1.99
C LYS A 11 28.59 4.72 -2.19
N MET A 12 28.09 4.17 -1.10
CA MET A 12 26.79 3.51 -1.02
C MET A 12 25.71 4.59 -1.22
N HIS A 13 25.41 4.90 -2.48
CA HIS A 13 24.33 5.80 -2.86
C HIS A 13 23.01 5.03 -2.75
N TRP A 14 22.40 5.07 -1.56
CA TRP A 14 21.07 4.56 -1.35
C TRP A 14 20.02 5.53 -1.90
N LEU A 15 19.16 5.04 -2.79
CA LEU A 15 17.83 5.57 -3.14
C LEU A 15 17.59 7.06 -2.78
N GLN A 16 18.33 7.96 -3.41
CA GLN A 16 17.96 9.37 -3.53
C GLN A 16 17.99 9.71 -5.01
N GLY A 17 16.83 9.57 -5.65
CA GLY A 17 16.54 10.15 -6.95
C GLY A 17 15.27 10.97 -6.79
N ARG A 18 15.36 12.28 -7.08
CA ARG A 18 14.17 13.09 -7.38
C ARG A 18 13.35 12.39 -8.46
N ALA A 19 12.05 12.67 -8.48
CA ALA A 19 11.06 12.12 -9.39
C ALA A 19 11.61 11.80 -10.79
N GLY A 20 11.58 10.52 -11.18
CA GLY A 20 11.75 10.10 -12.58
C GLY A 20 12.86 9.11 -12.91
N THR A 21 13.77 8.74 -11.99
CA THR A 21 14.82 7.74 -12.28
C THR A 21 14.70 6.49 -11.39
N PRO A 22 14.62 5.27 -11.97
CA PRO A 22 14.73 4.05 -11.18
C PRO A 22 16.13 4.00 -10.59
N ALA A 23 16.23 4.01 -9.27
CA ALA A 23 17.49 3.90 -8.59
C ALA A 23 18.20 2.59 -8.94
N ARG A 24 19.43 2.71 -9.45
CA ARG A 24 20.32 1.61 -9.80
C ARG A 24 21.02 1.09 -8.54
N ASP A 25 20.37 0.17 -7.85
CA ASP A 25 21.05 -0.74 -6.91
C ASP A 25 21.71 -1.93 -7.66
N SER A 26 21.64 -1.99 -8.99
CA SER A 26 22.48 -2.88 -9.78
C SER A 26 23.71 -2.13 -10.24
N VAL A 27 24.88 -2.58 -9.79
CA VAL A 27 26.05 -2.50 -10.67
C VAL A 27 25.63 -3.24 -11.93
N ASP A 28 25.48 -2.55 -13.05
CA ASP A 28 25.04 -3.20 -14.27
C ASP A 28 26.13 -4.19 -14.69
N VAL A 29 25.95 -5.46 -14.32
CA VAL A 29 26.87 -6.53 -14.69
C VAL A 29 26.58 -6.93 -16.12
N PHE A 30 27.39 -6.44 -17.05
CA PHE A 30 27.38 -6.86 -18.43
C PHE A 30 28.40 -7.98 -18.64
N TYR A 31 28.00 -8.99 -19.41
CA TYR A 31 28.88 -10.11 -19.75
C TYR A 31 29.21 -10.08 -21.24
N CYS A 32 30.47 -10.35 -21.54
CA CYS A 32 30.97 -10.48 -22.90
C CYS A 32 30.26 -11.60 -23.70
N GLY A 33 29.77 -12.61 -23.00
CA GLY A 33 29.19 -13.83 -23.54
C GLY A 33 28.78 -14.80 -22.42
N ARG A 34 28.24 -15.96 -22.81
CA ARG A 34 27.74 -16.97 -21.87
C ARG A 34 28.82 -17.52 -20.95
N ASP A 35 30.05 -17.67 -21.43
CA ASP A 35 31.15 -18.21 -20.63
C ASP A 35 31.57 -17.24 -19.52
N CYS A 36 31.66 -15.95 -19.85
CA CYS A 36 31.85 -14.86 -18.86
C CYS A 36 30.74 -14.88 -17.78
N GLN A 37 29.49 -15.09 -18.18
CA GLN A 37 28.36 -15.18 -17.25
C GLN A 37 28.41 -16.42 -16.38
N ALA A 38 28.63 -17.60 -16.98
CA ALA A 38 28.71 -18.87 -16.28
C ALA A 38 29.86 -18.88 -15.26
N GLY A 39 31.02 -18.32 -15.65
CA GLY A 39 32.17 -18.16 -14.75
C GLY A 39 31.88 -17.24 -13.57
N HIS A 40 31.12 -16.15 -13.75
CA HIS A 40 30.75 -15.26 -12.65
C HIS A 40 29.55 -15.78 -11.82
N TRP A 41 28.74 -16.69 -12.37
CA TRP A 41 27.47 -17.12 -11.77
C TRP A 41 27.58 -17.60 -10.31
N PRO A 42 28.58 -18.38 -9.89
CA PRO A 42 28.69 -18.81 -8.49
C PRO A 42 28.74 -17.65 -7.49
N ARG A 43 29.36 -16.52 -7.86
CA ARG A 43 29.43 -15.30 -7.03
C ARG A 43 28.21 -14.40 -7.20
N HIS A 44 27.64 -14.35 -8.41
CA HIS A 44 26.51 -13.47 -8.73
C HIS A 44 25.14 -14.02 -8.28
N LYS A 45 24.97 -15.34 -8.23
CA LYS A 45 23.68 -16.01 -8.01
C LYS A 45 22.93 -15.51 -6.77
N ALA A 46 23.62 -15.41 -5.64
CA ALA A 46 23.02 -14.96 -4.38
C ALA A 46 22.51 -13.50 -4.48
N HIS A 47 23.33 -12.61 -5.04
CA HIS A 47 22.94 -11.22 -5.26
C HIS A 47 21.73 -11.10 -6.21
N CYS A 48 21.75 -11.84 -7.33
CA CYS A 48 20.63 -11.86 -8.27
C CYS A 48 19.32 -12.34 -7.61
N GLN A 49 19.40 -13.38 -6.78
CA GLN A 49 18.25 -13.91 -6.05
C GLN A 49 17.69 -12.89 -5.04
N ASN A 50 18.56 -12.21 -4.28
CA ASN A 50 18.14 -11.16 -3.34
C ASN A 50 17.46 -9.99 -4.06
N MET A 51 18.02 -9.55 -5.19
CA MET A 51 17.40 -8.50 -6.01
C MET A 51 16.03 -8.91 -6.56
N ARG A 52 15.87 -10.18 -6.98
CA ARG A 52 14.56 -10.72 -7.40
C ARG A 52 13.56 -10.69 -6.24
N LYS A 53 13.97 -11.08 -5.02
CA LYS A 53 13.12 -11.04 -3.83
C LYS A 53 12.69 -9.61 -3.47
N ARG A 54 13.62 -8.65 -3.47
CA ARG A 54 13.32 -7.23 -3.24
C ARG A 54 12.32 -6.67 -4.26
N ARG A 55 12.47 -7.01 -5.54
CA ARG A 55 11.50 -6.64 -6.58
C ARG A 55 10.11 -7.22 -6.33
N LYS A 56 10.03 -8.50 -5.94
CA LYS A 56 8.74 -9.13 -5.57
C LYS A 56 8.11 -8.45 -4.37
N LEU A 57 8.91 -8.12 -3.35
CA LEU A 57 8.45 -7.39 -2.16
C LEU A 57 7.90 -6.01 -2.53
N LEU A 58 8.60 -5.26 -3.38
CA LEU A 58 8.14 -3.96 -3.87
C LEU A 58 6.84 -4.07 -4.67
N ARG A 59 6.72 -5.08 -5.52
CA ARG A 59 5.48 -5.35 -6.27
C ARG A 59 4.32 -5.69 -5.34
N ALA A 60 4.56 -6.52 -4.32
CA ALA A 60 3.57 -6.84 -3.32
C ALA A 60 3.11 -5.59 -2.57
N ALA A 61 4.04 -4.78 -2.08
CA ALA A 61 3.76 -3.51 -1.41
C ALA A 61 2.90 -2.56 -2.27
N ASN A 62 3.26 -2.39 -3.55
CA ASN A 62 2.48 -1.58 -4.50
C ASN A 62 1.07 -2.13 -4.75
N LEU A 63 0.92 -3.45 -4.93
CA LEU A 63 -0.39 -4.08 -5.10
C LEU A 63 -1.27 -3.90 -3.86
N LEU A 64 -0.70 -3.99 -2.66
CA LEU A 64 -1.42 -3.76 -1.42
C LEU A 64 -1.93 -2.32 -1.31
N LYS A 65 -1.07 -1.32 -1.58
CA LYS A 65 -1.49 0.09 -1.64
C LYS A 65 -2.57 0.32 -2.69
N LEU A 66 -2.39 -0.21 -3.90
CA LEU A 66 -3.36 -0.07 -4.99
C LEU A 66 -4.72 -0.70 -4.63
N ALA A 67 -4.72 -1.88 -4.03
CA ALA A 67 -5.94 -2.55 -3.60
C ALA A 67 -6.69 -1.73 -2.53
N LEU A 68 -5.97 -1.19 -1.54
CA LEU A 68 -6.56 -0.31 -0.53
C LEU A 68 -7.19 0.92 -1.15
N LEU A 69 -6.43 1.67 -1.96
CA LEU A 69 -6.89 2.91 -2.56
C LEU A 69 -8.08 2.66 -3.50
N THR A 70 -8.05 1.56 -4.27
CA THR A 70 -9.16 1.17 -5.14
C THR A 70 -10.41 0.83 -4.33
N TYR A 71 -10.28 0.08 -3.24
CA TYR A 71 -11.39 -0.23 -2.34
C TYR A 71 -11.98 1.06 -1.74
N ARG A 72 -11.12 1.94 -1.22
CA ARG A 72 -11.52 3.21 -0.61
C ARG A 72 -12.15 4.17 -1.62
N GLU A 73 -11.74 4.10 -2.89
CA GLU A 73 -12.34 4.93 -3.94
C GLU A 73 -13.78 4.53 -4.26
N VAL A 74 -14.12 3.23 -4.15
CA VAL A 74 -15.49 2.75 -4.43
C VAL A 74 -16.38 2.66 -3.18
N ALA A 75 -15.78 2.53 -2.00
CA ALA A 75 -16.44 2.41 -0.71
C ALA A 75 -16.08 3.58 0.21
N PHE A 76 -16.02 4.80 -0.34
CA PHE A 76 -15.68 6.00 0.41
C PHE A 76 -16.86 6.40 1.31
N ASP A 77 -16.60 6.63 2.58
CA ASP A 77 -17.61 6.86 3.62
C ASP A 77 -17.55 8.27 4.22
N VAL A 78 -16.74 9.15 3.65
CA VAL A 78 -16.58 10.54 4.11
C VAL A 78 -17.32 11.54 3.21
N ASP A 79 -18.08 12.40 3.88
CA ASP A 79 -18.83 13.60 3.46
C ASP A 79 -18.07 14.69 2.66
N LEU A 80 -17.01 14.41 1.89
CA LEU A 80 -16.14 15.48 1.38
C LEU A 80 -16.81 16.43 0.37
N ASN A 81 -16.67 17.73 0.61
CA ASN A 81 -17.12 18.81 -0.28
C ASN A 81 -15.95 19.62 -0.89
N LYS A 82 -14.79 19.68 -0.21
CA LYS A 82 -13.62 20.45 -0.65
C LYS A 82 -12.34 19.80 -0.12
N ILE A 83 -11.27 19.82 -0.91
CA ILE A 83 -9.90 19.53 -0.48
C ILE A 83 -9.06 20.77 -0.69
N GLU A 84 -8.31 21.16 0.32
CA GLU A 84 -7.52 22.40 0.31
C GLU A 84 -6.15 22.14 0.91
N PHE A 85 -5.10 22.54 0.20
CA PHE A 85 -3.74 22.45 0.68
C PHE A 85 -3.19 23.84 0.93
N GLN A 86 -2.80 24.12 2.17
CA GLN A 86 -2.26 25.40 2.59
C GLN A 86 -1.26 25.18 3.73
N ASP A 87 -0.08 25.80 3.64
CA ASP A 87 0.95 25.80 4.70
C ASP A 87 1.32 24.41 5.24
N GLY A 88 1.44 23.42 4.35
CA GLY A 88 1.77 22.04 4.74
C GLY A 88 0.62 21.26 5.39
N LEU A 89 -0.60 21.78 5.35
CA LEU A 89 -1.82 21.15 5.85
C LEU A 89 -2.78 20.87 4.69
N LEU A 90 -3.14 19.60 4.52
CA LEU A 90 -4.18 19.13 3.63
C LEU A 90 -5.50 19.01 4.40
N ARG A 91 -6.37 20.01 4.25
CA ARG A 91 -7.70 20.05 4.85
C ARG A 91 -8.70 19.31 3.96
N LEU A 92 -9.36 18.31 4.54
CA LEU A 92 -10.44 17.55 3.96
C LEU A 92 -11.76 18.06 4.55
N HIS A 93 -12.42 18.98 3.85
CA HIS A 93 -13.66 19.59 4.33
C HIS A 93 -14.81 18.61 4.13
N GLN A 94 -15.48 18.25 5.22
CA GLN A 94 -16.60 17.32 5.21
C GLN A 94 -17.91 17.99 5.62
N ASN A 95 -18.99 17.60 4.96
CA ASN A 95 -20.34 17.87 5.41
C ASN A 95 -20.62 17.01 6.65
N GLN A 96 -21.13 17.62 7.71
CA GLN A 96 -21.67 16.87 8.84
C GLN A 96 -22.97 16.21 8.41
N THR A 97 -22.90 14.94 8.04
CA THR A 97 -24.08 14.14 7.75
C THR A 97 -24.45 13.29 8.95
N ALA A 98 -25.75 13.13 9.21
CA ALA A 98 -26.23 12.31 10.33
C ALA A 98 -25.84 10.83 10.20
N ARG A 99 -25.50 10.35 8.99
CA ARG A 99 -25.13 8.96 8.73
C ARG A 99 -24.06 8.87 7.62
N PRO A 100 -22.90 8.25 7.88
CA PRO A 100 -21.93 7.97 6.82
C PRO A 100 -22.56 7.02 5.80
N LYS A 101 -22.56 7.44 4.53
CA LYS A 101 -23.02 6.65 3.38
C LYS A 101 -21.80 6.29 2.54
N ARG A 102 -21.73 5.03 2.13
CA ARG A 102 -20.72 4.59 1.16
C ARG A 102 -21.06 5.15 -0.20
N ARG A 103 -20.06 5.68 -0.88
CA ARG A 103 -20.16 6.27 -2.19
C ARG A 103 -18.81 6.25 -2.88
N LEU A 104 -18.82 6.61 -4.16
CA LEU A 104 -17.59 6.87 -4.88
C LEU A 104 -16.88 8.09 -4.29
N PHE A 105 -15.55 8.05 -4.29
CA PHE A 105 -14.77 9.24 -3.98
C PHE A 105 -15.15 10.38 -4.95
N PRO A 106 -15.41 11.60 -4.45
CA PRO A 106 -15.83 12.73 -5.28
C PRO A 106 -14.65 13.29 -6.09
N SER A 107 -14.21 12.58 -7.12
CA SER A 107 -13.00 12.86 -7.91
C SER A 107 -12.85 14.29 -8.45
N ARG A 108 -13.94 15.05 -8.56
CA ARG A 108 -13.93 16.44 -9.03
C ARG A 108 -13.38 17.45 -8.00
N ILE A 109 -13.26 17.08 -6.72
CA ILE A 109 -12.84 18.01 -5.66
C ILE A 109 -11.32 18.20 -5.57
N THR A 110 -10.54 17.41 -6.31
CA THR A 110 -9.09 17.58 -6.43
C THR A 110 -8.59 17.02 -7.76
N THR A 111 -7.65 17.71 -8.40
CA THR A 111 -6.89 17.19 -9.55
C THR A 111 -5.54 16.61 -9.14
N SER A 112 -5.10 16.83 -7.89
CA SER A 112 -3.86 16.28 -7.36
C SER A 112 -4.06 14.82 -6.95
N THR A 113 -3.34 13.90 -7.61
CA THR A 113 -3.30 12.48 -7.25
C THR A 113 -2.82 12.30 -5.81
N GLU A 114 -1.79 13.04 -5.39
CA GLU A 114 -1.23 12.95 -4.03
C GLU A 114 -2.27 13.32 -2.96
N HIS A 115 -3.05 14.38 -3.20
CA HIS A 115 -4.12 14.77 -2.28
C HIS A 115 -5.29 13.77 -2.27
N LYS A 116 -5.61 13.18 -3.43
CA LYS A 116 -6.62 12.11 -3.53
C LYS A 116 -6.19 10.89 -2.71
N GLU A 117 -4.96 10.42 -2.89
CA GLU A 117 -4.44 9.27 -2.13
C GLU A 117 -4.43 9.54 -0.63
N ALA A 118 -3.95 10.72 -0.22
CA ALA A 118 -3.97 11.14 1.18
C ALA A 118 -5.39 11.12 1.76
N ALA A 119 -6.37 11.64 1.02
CA ALA A 119 -7.77 11.64 1.44
C ALA A 119 -8.36 10.23 1.56
N LEU A 120 -8.02 9.33 0.64
CA LEU A 120 -8.48 7.94 0.65
C LEU A 120 -7.88 7.12 1.80
N ALA A 121 -6.62 7.40 2.15
CA ALA A 121 -5.86 6.69 3.19
C ALA A 121 -6.00 7.30 4.60
N ASN A 122 -6.55 8.51 4.72
CA ASN A 122 -6.65 9.23 5.99
C ASN A 122 -7.36 8.39 7.07
N ASN A 123 -6.66 8.13 8.17
CA ASN A 123 -7.11 7.30 9.29
C ASN A 123 -7.52 5.87 8.90
N GLN A 124 -6.89 5.31 7.85
CA GLN A 124 -7.16 3.94 7.37
C GLN A 124 -6.05 2.94 7.71
N CYS A 125 -4.99 3.34 8.43
CA CYS A 125 -3.84 2.46 8.72
C CYS A 125 -4.24 1.13 9.39
N THR A 126 -5.04 1.16 10.45
CA THR A 126 -5.56 -0.06 11.12
C THR A 126 -6.51 -0.85 10.23
N THR A 127 -7.45 -0.16 9.55
CA THR A 127 -8.39 -0.78 8.60
C THR A 127 -7.65 -1.52 7.49
N ALA A 128 -6.58 -0.93 6.94
CA ALA A 128 -5.79 -1.51 5.87
C ALA A 128 -5.16 -2.84 6.29
N MET A 129 -4.69 -2.96 7.54
CA MET A 129 -4.11 -4.21 8.05
C MET A 129 -5.11 -5.37 8.04
N ALA A 130 -6.36 -5.12 8.41
CA ALA A 130 -7.41 -6.12 8.39
C ALA A 130 -7.94 -6.34 6.98
N LEU A 131 -8.42 -5.29 6.30
CA LEU A 131 -9.01 -5.35 4.95
C LEU A 131 -8.13 -6.10 3.95
N LEU A 132 -6.81 -5.85 3.98
CA LEU A 132 -5.86 -6.49 3.06
C LEU A 132 -5.34 -7.85 3.55
N GLY A 133 -5.78 -8.34 4.72
CA GLY A 133 -5.37 -9.57 5.38
C GLY A 133 -5.00 -10.71 4.44
N ARG A 134 -5.99 -11.17 3.68
CA ARG A 134 -5.85 -12.30 2.76
C ARG A 134 -4.81 -12.03 1.69
N LEU A 135 -4.85 -10.83 1.10
CA LEU A 135 -3.96 -10.43 0.02
C LEU A 135 -2.52 -10.33 0.54
N THR A 136 -2.30 -9.69 1.69
CA THR A 136 -0.99 -9.59 2.35
C THR A 136 -0.39 -10.96 2.58
N ARG A 137 -1.12 -11.88 3.22
CA ARG A 137 -0.63 -13.24 3.46
C ARG A 137 -0.31 -13.96 2.16
N LYS A 138 -1.17 -13.85 1.14
CA LYS A 138 -0.97 -14.54 -0.14
C LYS A 138 0.23 -14.02 -0.92
N LEU A 139 0.40 -12.69 -0.99
CA LEU A 139 1.52 -12.07 -1.71
C LEU A 139 2.87 -12.30 -1.01
N LEU A 140 2.88 -12.36 0.32
CA LEU A 140 4.12 -12.46 1.10
C LEU A 140 4.51 -13.91 1.44
N ALA A 141 3.59 -14.87 1.36
CA ALA A 141 3.83 -16.29 1.69
C ALA A 141 4.90 -16.97 0.80
N VAL A 142 5.02 -16.58 -0.47
CA VAL A 142 5.89 -17.28 -1.43
C VAL A 142 7.22 -16.54 -1.57
N GLY A 143 8.20 -16.94 -0.77
CA GLY A 143 9.62 -16.57 -0.93
C GLY A 143 9.94 -15.08 -0.79
N THR A 144 8.99 -14.28 -0.28
CA THR A 144 9.06 -12.81 -0.23
C THR A 144 9.26 -12.30 1.19
N ALA A 145 8.64 -12.94 2.18
CA ALA A 145 8.80 -12.67 3.61
C ALA A 145 9.04 -13.96 4.40
N SER A 146 9.80 -13.86 5.49
CA SER A 146 9.92 -14.93 6.49
C SER A 146 9.11 -14.64 7.75
N VAL A 147 9.03 -13.38 8.14
CA VAL A 147 8.22 -12.90 9.27
C VAL A 147 7.53 -11.61 8.84
N ILE A 148 6.27 -11.47 9.25
CA ILE A 148 5.46 -10.27 9.04
C ILE A 148 4.97 -9.84 10.42
N GLU A 149 5.20 -8.58 10.76
CA GLU A 149 4.82 -7.97 12.04
C GLU A 149 3.99 -6.70 11.75
N PHE A 150 3.02 -6.37 12.60
CA PHE A 150 2.48 -5.00 12.66
C PHE A 150 3.29 -4.18 13.65
N MET A 151 3.44 -2.89 13.34
CA MET A 151 4.10 -1.92 14.18
C MET A 151 3.30 -0.64 14.25
N ASP A 152 3.06 -0.17 15.47
CA ASP A 152 2.46 1.12 15.72
C ASP A 152 3.53 2.17 16.01
N LEU A 153 3.49 3.25 15.24
CA LEU A 153 4.50 4.30 15.19
C LEU A 153 3.84 5.66 15.35
N HIS A 154 4.54 6.60 15.97
CA HIS A 154 4.24 8.02 15.82
C HIS A 154 5.13 8.59 14.72
N ILE A 155 4.54 9.25 13.71
CA ILE A 155 5.27 9.88 12.61
C ILE A 155 5.71 11.30 13.03
N GLY A 156 7.01 11.52 13.19
CA GLY A 156 7.55 12.81 13.63
C GLY A 156 7.74 13.83 12.51
N LYS A 157 8.00 13.38 11.28
CA LYS A 157 8.31 14.26 10.13
C LYS A 157 7.44 13.96 8.91
N PRO A 158 6.14 14.30 8.94
CA PRO A 158 5.29 14.22 7.75
C PRO A 158 5.70 15.28 6.70
N ILE A 159 5.45 15.02 5.41
CA ILE A 159 5.62 16.03 4.34
C ILE A 159 4.48 17.04 4.41
N PHE A 160 3.27 16.55 4.64
CA PHE A 160 2.12 17.35 5.04
C PHE A 160 1.24 16.59 6.02
N ARG A 161 0.42 17.31 6.77
CA ARG A 161 -0.60 16.72 7.63
C ARG A 161 -1.92 16.64 6.88
N THR A 162 -2.62 15.51 6.98
CA THR A 162 -3.99 15.39 6.48
C THR A 162 -4.96 15.50 7.64
N GLN A 163 -5.97 16.37 7.52
CA GLN A 163 -6.92 16.66 8.59
C GLN A 163 -8.34 16.77 8.05
N LEU A 164 -9.30 16.16 8.74
CA LEU A 164 -10.72 16.35 8.47
C LEU A 164 -11.24 17.62 9.16
N THR A 165 -12.03 18.41 8.43
CA THR A 165 -12.63 19.66 8.94
C THR A 165 -14.13 19.67 8.66
N PRO A 166 -15.00 19.75 9.68
CA PRO A 166 -14.69 19.61 11.11
C PRO A 166 -14.25 18.18 11.43
N GLY A 167 -13.36 18.00 12.40
CA GLY A 167 -12.86 16.69 12.79
C GLY A 167 -11.98 16.79 14.04
N LEU A 168 -11.78 15.65 14.72
CA LEU A 168 -10.82 15.58 15.81
C LEU A 168 -9.40 15.73 15.26
N ASP A 169 -8.52 16.36 16.04
CA ASP A 169 -7.11 16.35 15.72
C ASP A 169 -6.54 14.94 15.91
N THR A 170 -6.12 14.32 14.81
CA THR A 170 -5.51 12.99 14.79
C THR A 170 -3.99 13.06 14.70
N SER A 171 -3.39 14.24 14.92
CA SER A 171 -1.94 14.44 14.87
C SER A 171 -1.14 13.54 15.83
N HIS A 172 -1.77 13.06 16.90
CA HIS A 172 -1.18 12.13 17.87
C HIS A 172 -1.62 10.68 17.72
N CYS A 173 -2.48 10.36 16.76
CA CYS A 173 -2.92 8.99 16.54
C CYS A 173 -1.75 8.11 16.08
N PRO A 174 -1.61 6.88 16.62
CA PRO A 174 -0.67 5.90 16.12
C PRO A 174 -0.88 5.61 14.63
N HIS A 175 0.22 5.41 13.91
CA HIS A 175 0.24 4.92 12.54
C HIS A 175 0.68 3.46 12.52
N THR A 176 -0.15 2.59 11.96
CA THR A 176 0.16 1.16 11.83
C THR A 176 0.80 0.87 10.48
N VAL A 177 1.96 0.22 10.49
CA VAL A 177 2.67 -0.26 9.30
C VAL A 177 2.97 -1.76 9.40
N LEU A 178 3.32 -2.38 8.28
CA LEU A 178 3.85 -3.74 8.26
C LEU A 178 5.37 -3.72 8.27
N ARG A 179 5.98 -4.50 9.15
CA ARG A 179 7.40 -4.84 9.09
C ARG A 179 7.56 -6.23 8.52
N VAL A 180 8.41 -6.34 7.50
CA VAL A 180 8.69 -7.59 6.79
C VAL A 180 10.17 -7.93 6.94
N ARG A 181 10.45 -9.11 7.49
CA ARG A 181 11.81 -9.60 7.73
C ARG A 181 12.11 -10.80 6.83
N GLN A 182 13.30 -10.80 6.25
CA GLN A 182 13.88 -11.95 5.53
C GLN A 182 14.99 -12.57 6.38
N LEU A 183 14.69 -13.67 7.06
CA LEU A 183 15.59 -14.26 8.06
C LEU A 183 16.95 -14.66 7.48
N PHE A 184 16.99 -15.14 6.23
CA PHE A 184 18.23 -15.61 5.60
C PHE A 184 19.16 -14.49 5.12
N THR A 185 18.63 -13.30 4.84
CA THR A 185 19.43 -12.16 4.37
C THR A 185 19.66 -11.13 5.46
N GLY A 186 18.92 -11.22 6.58
CA GLY A 186 18.87 -10.19 7.61
C GLY A 186 18.12 -8.93 7.19
N GLU A 187 17.58 -8.88 5.97
CA GLU A 187 16.90 -7.69 5.47
C GLU A 187 15.58 -7.44 6.19
N ASN A 188 15.31 -6.18 6.45
CA ASN A 188 14.17 -5.71 7.21
C ASN A 188 13.57 -4.48 6.52
N TRP A 189 12.27 -4.53 6.23
CA TRP A 189 11.58 -3.55 5.41
C TRP A 189 10.27 -3.12 6.06
N ILE A 190 9.90 -1.85 5.88
CA ILE A 190 8.57 -1.32 6.17
C ILE A 190 7.75 -1.31 4.88
N ILE A 191 6.55 -1.89 4.93
CA ILE A 191 5.48 -1.67 3.97
C ILE A 191 4.47 -0.69 4.58
N ASP A 192 4.33 0.47 3.98
CA ASP A 192 3.38 1.50 4.41
C ASP A 192 2.36 1.81 3.32
N THR A 193 1.27 1.04 3.32
CA THR A 193 0.18 1.20 2.34
C THR A 193 -0.59 2.51 2.50
N THR A 194 -0.46 3.17 3.65
CA THR A 194 -1.23 4.35 4.07
C THR A 194 -0.37 5.60 4.23
N GLY A 195 0.94 5.52 3.96
CA GLY A 195 1.89 6.61 4.16
C GLY A 195 1.59 7.87 3.35
N CYS A 196 0.82 7.74 2.28
CA CYS A 196 0.32 8.88 1.49
C CYS A 196 -0.52 9.86 2.32
N GLN A 197 -1.11 9.46 3.46
CA GLN A 197 -1.78 10.38 4.39
C GLN A 197 -0.83 11.42 5.02
N TYR A 198 0.49 11.16 4.96
CA TYR A 198 1.55 12.06 5.40
C TYR A 198 2.36 12.64 4.24
N GLY A 199 1.90 12.45 2.99
CA GLY A 199 2.60 12.80 1.75
C GLY A 199 3.69 11.83 1.33
N PHE A 200 3.82 10.67 1.98
CA PHE A 200 4.85 9.71 1.61
C PHE A 200 4.48 8.95 0.34
N ARG A 201 5.40 8.93 -0.63
CA ARG A 201 5.18 8.28 -1.93
C ARG A 201 5.62 6.82 -1.92
N ASP A 202 6.76 6.55 -1.30
CA ASP A 202 7.35 5.21 -1.24
C ASP A 202 6.53 4.29 -0.33
N VAL A 203 6.16 3.14 -0.87
CA VAL A 203 5.39 2.11 -0.15
C VAL A 203 6.27 1.07 0.54
N LEU A 204 7.54 0.96 0.11
CA LEU A 204 8.51 -0.01 0.63
C LEU A 204 9.83 0.70 0.92
N ILE A 205 10.26 0.74 2.17
CA ILE A 205 11.50 1.41 2.62
C ILE A 205 12.24 0.47 3.59
N PRO A 206 13.59 0.43 3.61
CA PRO A 206 14.33 -0.29 4.64
C PRO A 206 13.94 0.18 6.04
N TYR A 207 13.88 -0.74 7.01
CA TYR A 207 13.35 -0.48 8.33
C TYR A 207 14.01 0.71 9.05
N GLU A 208 15.33 0.69 9.15
CA GLU A 208 16.11 1.71 9.85
C GLU A 208 15.94 3.07 9.16
N LYS A 209 15.99 3.07 7.81
CA LYS A 209 15.79 4.26 6.99
C LYS A 209 14.40 4.87 7.19
N TYR A 210 13.35 4.04 7.25
CA TYR A 210 11.98 4.52 7.47
C TYR A 210 11.87 5.21 8.85
N LEU A 211 12.44 4.62 9.89
CA LEU A 211 12.39 5.21 11.24
C LEU A 211 13.16 6.53 11.31
N GLU A 212 14.35 6.59 10.72
CA GLU A 212 15.20 7.78 10.72
C GLU A 212 14.60 8.92 9.89
N GLU A 213 14.28 8.69 8.61
CA GLU A 213 13.83 9.75 7.71
C GLU A 213 12.48 10.34 8.11
N LYS A 214 11.61 9.53 8.72
CA LYS A 214 10.26 9.95 9.14
C LYS A 214 10.20 10.33 10.63
N ALA A 215 11.35 10.31 11.31
CA ALA A 215 11.49 10.58 12.74
C ALA A 215 10.47 9.80 13.58
N CYS A 216 10.36 8.50 13.30
CA CYS A 216 9.36 7.65 13.92
C CYS A 216 9.70 7.34 15.38
N ARG A 217 8.69 7.32 16.25
CA ARG A 217 8.77 6.76 17.59
C ARG A 217 7.91 5.49 17.67
N ILE A 218 8.52 4.38 18.07
CA ILE A 218 7.80 3.11 18.26
C ILE A 218 6.92 3.23 19.51
N ILE A 219 5.64 2.87 19.39
CA ILE A 219 4.65 3.00 20.47
C ILE A 219 4.52 1.70 21.26
N ALA A 220 4.60 0.56 20.58
CA ALA A 220 4.50 -0.76 21.17
C ALA A 220 5.46 -1.73 20.47
N GLU A 221 5.79 -2.81 21.16
CA GLU A 221 6.59 -3.89 20.58
C GLU A 221 5.91 -4.45 19.32
N PRO A 222 6.68 -4.74 18.25
CA PRO A 222 6.14 -5.38 17.05
C PRO A 222 5.44 -6.69 17.39
N ALA A 223 4.23 -6.87 16.87
CA ALA A 223 3.47 -8.10 17.09
C ALA A 223 3.31 -8.87 15.78
N THR A 224 3.21 -10.21 15.87
CA THR A 224 3.11 -11.10 14.70
C THR A 224 1.84 -10.82 13.91
N TYR A 225 1.96 -10.66 12.59
CA TYR A 225 0.82 -10.37 11.72
C TYR A 225 -0.15 -11.55 11.61
N ASP A 226 -1.30 -11.41 12.27
CA ASP A 226 -2.39 -12.41 12.32
C ASP A 226 -3.73 -11.82 11.83
N ALA A 227 -3.72 -10.62 11.23
CA ALA A 227 -4.94 -9.89 10.91
C ALA A 227 -5.80 -10.62 9.87
N VAL A 228 -6.99 -11.06 10.27
CA VAL A 228 -8.03 -11.54 9.36
C VAL A 228 -8.85 -10.38 8.81
N GLU A 229 -9.60 -10.62 7.75
CA GLU A 229 -10.26 -9.57 6.94
C GLU A 229 -11.29 -8.77 7.75
N THR A 230 -11.72 -9.31 8.87
CA THR A 230 -12.73 -8.72 9.76
C THR A 230 -12.19 -8.40 11.16
N LYS A 231 -10.89 -8.57 11.43
CA LYS A 231 -10.35 -8.53 12.80
C LYS A 231 -10.65 -7.22 13.54
N ASP A 232 -10.47 -6.09 12.86
CA ASP A 232 -10.83 -4.76 13.35
C ASP A 232 -12.34 -4.61 13.57
N LEU A 233 -13.18 -5.18 12.69
CA LEU A 233 -14.64 -5.19 12.86
C LEU A 233 -15.06 -6.00 14.09
N ASP A 234 -14.41 -7.14 14.33
CA ASP A 234 -14.62 -7.98 15.50
C ASP A 234 -14.26 -7.21 16.78
N TYR A 235 -13.11 -6.53 16.78
CA TYR A 235 -12.71 -5.63 17.86
C TYR A 235 -13.69 -4.47 18.06
N PHE A 236 -14.08 -3.74 17.01
CA PHE A 236 -15.07 -2.67 17.12
C PHE A 236 -16.44 -3.19 17.56
N SER A 237 -16.72 -4.49 17.38
CA SER A 237 -17.94 -5.13 17.90
C SER A 237 -17.95 -5.31 19.40
N THR A 238 -16.81 -5.20 20.07
CA THR A 238 -16.74 -5.21 21.54
C THR A 238 -16.88 -3.81 22.14
N LEU A 239 -16.71 -2.75 21.35
CA LEU A 239 -16.77 -1.36 21.82
C LEU A 239 -18.22 -0.85 21.85
N GLU A 240 -18.72 -0.49 23.03
CA GLU A 240 -20.11 -0.08 23.22
C GLU A 240 -20.51 1.12 22.34
N PHE A 241 -19.68 2.17 22.31
CA PHE A 241 -19.96 3.40 21.54
C PHE A 241 -20.05 3.18 20.03
N MET A 242 -19.43 2.11 19.51
CA MET A 242 -19.48 1.72 18.10
C MET A 242 -20.68 0.82 17.77
N ASN A 243 -21.44 0.39 18.78
CA ASN A 243 -22.53 -0.59 18.67
C ASN A 243 -23.90 -0.10 19.14
N LYS A 244 -24.02 1.18 19.50
CA LYS A 244 -25.22 1.72 20.13
C LYS A 244 -26.45 1.66 19.22
N THR A 245 -26.27 1.87 17.91
CA THR A 245 -27.39 2.00 16.98
C THR A 245 -27.50 0.82 16.02
N GLN A 246 -28.74 0.51 15.60
CA GLN A 246 -28.98 -0.51 14.57
C GLN A 246 -28.33 -0.16 13.23
N ALA A 247 -28.19 1.14 12.91
CA ALA A 247 -27.51 1.61 11.71
C ALA A 247 -26.01 1.27 11.73
N GLN A 248 -25.33 1.45 12.87
CA GLN A 248 -23.91 1.07 13.01
C GLN A 248 -23.71 -0.45 12.86
N LYS A 249 -24.59 -1.26 13.47
CA LYS A 249 -24.55 -2.72 13.35
C LYS A 249 -24.71 -3.17 11.89
N LYS A 250 -25.74 -2.66 11.20
CA LYS A 250 -25.99 -2.94 9.78
C LYS A 250 -24.82 -2.50 8.89
N ALA A 251 -24.28 -1.30 9.11
CA ALA A 251 -23.14 -0.79 8.34
C ALA A 251 -21.90 -1.70 8.49
N ARG A 252 -21.69 -2.28 9.68
CA ARG A 252 -20.60 -3.23 9.92
C ARG A 252 -20.85 -4.59 9.28
N GLU A 253 -22.08 -5.10 9.29
CA GLU A 253 -22.42 -6.34 8.60
C GLU A 253 -22.20 -6.21 7.09
N VAL A 254 -22.58 -5.07 6.51
CA VAL A 254 -22.29 -4.75 5.11
C VAL A 254 -20.77 -4.73 4.86
N GLU A 255 -19.99 -4.10 5.75
CA GLU A 255 -18.52 -4.12 5.66
C GLU A 255 -17.97 -5.53 5.71
N ARG A 256 -18.42 -6.33 6.68
CA ARG A 256 -17.99 -7.71 6.85
C ARG A 256 -18.23 -8.51 5.56
N ARG A 257 -19.42 -8.43 4.98
CA ARG A 257 -19.74 -9.13 3.72
C ARG A 257 -18.83 -8.69 2.58
N ALA A 258 -18.60 -7.39 2.43
CA ALA A 258 -17.71 -6.84 1.41
C ALA A 258 -16.29 -7.39 1.53
N ARG A 259 -15.74 -7.41 2.75
CA ARG A 259 -14.38 -7.89 3.02
C ARG A 259 -14.22 -9.40 2.84
N LEU A 260 -15.21 -10.19 3.27
CA LEU A 260 -15.22 -11.64 3.02
C LEU A 260 -15.31 -11.96 1.53
N HIS A 261 -16.10 -11.19 0.78
CA HIS A 261 -16.16 -11.33 -0.68
C HIS A 261 -14.82 -10.98 -1.34
N PHE A 262 -14.16 -9.91 -0.90
CA PHE A 262 -12.80 -9.58 -1.35
C PHE A 262 -11.80 -10.71 -1.03
N ALA A 263 -11.87 -11.31 0.16
CA ALA A 263 -11.05 -12.46 0.54
C ALA A 263 -11.25 -13.66 -0.42
N ALA A 264 -12.51 -14.00 -0.71
CA ALA A 264 -12.85 -15.07 -1.65
C ALA A 264 -12.37 -14.77 -3.07
N PHE A 265 -12.44 -13.51 -3.51
CA PHE A 265 -11.86 -13.07 -4.77
C PHE A 265 -10.33 -13.29 -4.78
N VAL A 266 -9.62 -12.89 -3.72
CA VAL A 266 -8.17 -13.11 -3.59
C VAL A 266 -7.85 -14.60 -3.71
N ASP A 267 -8.63 -15.46 -3.06
CA ASP A 267 -8.42 -16.90 -3.11
C ASP A 267 -8.58 -17.49 -4.50
N THR A 268 -9.62 -17.07 -5.21
CA THR A 268 -9.99 -17.64 -6.51
C THR A 268 -9.24 -17.00 -7.69
N ARG A 269 -8.79 -15.74 -7.58
CA ARG A 269 -8.27 -14.96 -8.72
C ARG A 269 -6.82 -14.53 -8.62
N VAL A 270 -6.28 -14.38 -7.43
CA VAL A 270 -4.86 -14.01 -7.26
C VAL A 270 -4.03 -15.29 -7.28
N ASN A 271 -3.10 -15.42 -8.22
CA ASN A 271 -2.20 -16.57 -8.29
C ASN A 271 -0.82 -16.23 -7.71
N ASN A 272 -0.03 -17.24 -7.40
CA ASN A 272 1.31 -17.07 -6.79
C ASN A 272 2.33 -16.46 -7.77
N THR A 273 2.02 -16.43 -9.06
CA THR A 273 2.88 -15.86 -10.11
C THR A 273 2.59 -14.39 -10.39
N ILE A 274 1.62 -13.77 -9.70
CA ILE A 274 1.23 -12.36 -9.92
C ILE A 274 2.39 -11.37 -9.70
N LEU A 275 3.40 -11.78 -8.94
CA LEU A 275 4.60 -11.00 -8.66
C LEU A 275 5.75 -11.28 -9.64
N ASP A 276 5.58 -12.21 -10.58
CA ASP A 276 6.58 -12.55 -11.60
C ASP A 276 6.53 -11.59 -12.80
N GLY A 277 7.44 -11.77 -13.77
CA GLY A 277 7.52 -10.95 -14.98
C GLY A 277 8.50 -9.78 -14.92
N SER A 278 8.64 -9.06 -16.04
CA SER A 278 9.61 -7.96 -16.21
C SER A 278 9.15 -6.68 -15.52
N ALA A 279 10.07 -5.75 -15.27
CA ALA A 279 9.71 -4.43 -14.72
C ALA A 279 8.82 -3.64 -15.69
N GLY A 280 9.04 -3.77 -17.01
CA GLY A 280 8.19 -3.17 -18.04
C GLY A 280 6.76 -3.69 -17.99
N HIS A 281 6.58 -5.02 -17.93
CA HIS A 281 5.25 -5.62 -17.83
C HIS A 281 4.46 -5.13 -16.60
N PHE A 282 5.14 -4.98 -15.47
CA PHE A 282 4.51 -4.49 -14.24
C PHE A 282 4.18 -3.00 -14.30
N ARG A 283 5.08 -2.17 -14.87
CA ARG A 283 4.80 -0.74 -15.12
C ARG A 283 3.68 -0.55 -16.11
N ASP A 284 3.67 -1.26 -17.24
CA ASP A 284 2.58 -1.17 -18.22
C ASP A 284 1.24 -1.60 -17.62
N THR A 285 1.24 -2.50 -16.63
CA THR A 285 0.03 -2.87 -15.90
C THR A 285 -0.38 -1.74 -14.95
N ALA A 286 0.54 -1.21 -14.13
CA ALA A 286 0.29 -0.11 -13.19
C ALA A 286 -0.08 1.22 -13.89
N ASP A 287 0.64 1.58 -14.95
CA ASP A 287 0.45 2.79 -15.76
C ASP A 287 -0.82 2.70 -16.61
N ARG A 288 -1.22 1.50 -17.08
CA ARG A 288 -2.58 1.29 -17.61
C ARG A 288 -3.60 1.62 -16.53
N HIS A 289 -3.40 1.18 -15.28
CA HIS A 289 -4.33 1.50 -14.19
C HIS A 289 -4.36 3.01 -13.84
N GLU A 290 -3.22 3.73 -13.86
CA GLU A 290 -3.15 5.18 -13.65
C GLU A 290 -3.68 6.01 -14.84
N ALA A 291 -3.30 5.69 -16.09
CA ALA A 291 -3.77 6.38 -17.28
C ALA A 291 -5.29 6.18 -17.53
N ILE A 292 -5.85 5.04 -17.12
CA ILE A 292 -7.30 4.76 -17.14
C ILE A 292 -8.04 5.53 -16.03
N SER A 293 -7.35 5.92 -14.96
CA SER A 293 -7.86 6.82 -13.92
C SER A 293 -7.93 8.28 -14.42
N GLY A 294 -6.96 8.71 -15.24
CA GLY A 294 -6.88 10.06 -15.81
C GLY A 294 -7.64 10.30 -17.13
N ARG A 295 -7.93 9.26 -17.92
CA ARG A 295 -8.72 9.36 -19.16
C ARG A 295 -10.01 8.55 -19.04
N ILE A 296 -11.11 9.27 -18.83
CA ILE A 296 -12.46 8.74 -19.04
C ILE A 296 -12.71 8.75 -20.55
N THR A 297 -12.54 7.59 -21.19
CA THR A 297 -13.35 7.13 -22.32
C THR A 297 -13.23 5.61 -22.39
N VAL A 298 -14.35 4.99 -22.73
CA VAL A 298 -14.68 3.57 -22.54
C VAL A 298 -13.90 2.69 -23.51
N THR A 299 -13.14 1.72 -22.99
CA THR A 299 -12.78 0.49 -23.73
C THR A 299 -12.74 -0.74 -22.80
N GLU A 300 -12.99 -1.90 -23.40
CA GLU A 300 -13.60 -3.10 -22.84
C GLU A 300 -12.78 -3.88 -21.79
N GLU A 301 -11.47 -3.61 -21.65
CA GLU A 301 -10.67 -4.27 -20.60
C GLU A 301 -10.95 -3.71 -19.18
N ARG A 302 -11.58 -2.53 -19.10
CA ARG A 302 -12.06 -1.89 -17.86
C ARG A 302 -13.25 -2.63 -17.22
N ILE A 303 -13.89 -3.54 -17.96
CA ILE A 303 -15.05 -4.31 -17.50
C ILE A 303 -14.62 -5.46 -16.57
N SER A 304 -13.36 -5.88 -16.53
CA SER A 304 -12.98 -6.98 -15.62
C SER A 304 -12.82 -6.51 -14.17
N TRP A 305 -11.96 -5.54 -13.87
CA TRP A 305 -11.67 -5.16 -12.48
C TRP A 305 -12.58 -4.08 -11.89
N LYS A 306 -12.91 -3.02 -12.65
CA LYS A 306 -13.87 -2.00 -12.20
C LYS A 306 -15.30 -2.53 -12.25
N SER A 307 -15.70 -3.36 -13.22
CA SER A 307 -17.01 -4.03 -13.11
C SER A 307 -17.02 -5.03 -11.97
N ARG A 308 -15.95 -5.80 -11.67
CA ARG A 308 -15.95 -6.74 -10.52
C ARG A 308 -15.92 -6.05 -9.16
N MET A 309 -15.22 -4.92 -9.02
CA MET A 309 -15.28 -4.08 -7.82
C MET A 309 -16.57 -3.25 -7.75
N SER A 310 -17.15 -2.88 -8.91
CA SER A 310 -18.50 -2.30 -8.99
C SER A 310 -19.60 -3.33 -8.73
N THR A 311 -19.37 -4.61 -9.00
CA THR A 311 -20.25 -5.72 -8.59
C THR A 311 -20.23 -5.85 -7.07
N LEU A 312 -19.06 -5.69 -6.44
CA LEU A 312 -18.93 -5.51 -4.99
C LEU A 312 -19.71 -4.29 -4.49
N ALA A 313 -19.63 -3.14 -5.16
CA ALA A 313 -20.42 -1.95 -4.81
C ALA A 313 -21.94 -2.12 -5.03
N SER A 314 -22.38 -2.83 -6.06
CA SER A 314 -23.80 -3.14 -6.31
C SER A 314 -24.37 -4.18 -5.34
N ILE A 315 -23.53 -5.06 -4.79
CA ILE A 315 -23.91 -5.98 -3.68
C ILE A 315 -24.02 -5.22 -2.35
N ILE A 316 -23.40 -4.04 -2.25
CA ILE A 316 -23.34 -3.19 -1.04
C ILE A 316 -24.44 -2.11 -1.02
N GLY A 317 -25.08 -1.82 -2.16
CA GLY A 317 -26.10 -0.79 -2.26
C GLY A 317 -27.27 -1.16 -3.16
N GLU A 318 -28.27 -1.84 -2.58
CA GLU A 318 -29.73 -1.63 -2.71
C GLU A 318 -30.51 -2.84 -2.13
N PRO A 319 -31.71 -2.64 -1.58
CA PRO A 319 -32.04 -2.19 -0.22
C PRO A 319 -31.77 -3.21 0.90
#